data_AF-A0A2K3JRR4-F1
#
_entry.id   AF-A0A2K3JRR4-F1
#
_cell.length_a   1.000
_cell.length_b   1.000
_cell.length_c   1.000
_cell.angle_alpha   90.00
_cell.angle_beta   90.00
_cell.angle_gamma   90.00
#
_symmetry.space_group_name_H-M   'P 1'
#
loop_
_entity.id
_entity.type
_entity.pdbx_description
1 polymer ?
#
loop_
_entity_poly.entity_id
_entity_poly.type
_entity_poly.pdbx_seq_one_letter_code
_entity_poly.pdbx_strand_id
1 'polypeptide(L)'
;VSELENDLLDLKGKQENYFKNMEEARFTAEQLDKTNKVLEDLKVSSAEERRKMLEEMAAKSAPLEDETEDTLKFGTRADLVKEIRRLGGQMLASMVFGWKNVVAQLKIVNSERGLITEGIHKLKKVEKGQIVIPEKYRQMALEEEKQDDDDEEEDEDGEEEEVEEDKGPDGDKEGH
;
A
#
# COMPACT_ATOMS: atom_id res chain seq x y z
N VAL A 1 -81.41 -33.13 15.76
CA VAL A 1 -80.12 -32.87 16.42
C VAL A 1 -80.41 -31.81 17.48
N SER A 2 -80.30 -32.18 18.75
CA SER A 2 -80.73 -31.36 19.88
C SER A 2 -79.68 -30.30 20.21
N GLU A 3 -80.05 -29.16 20.78
CA GLU A 3 -79.10 -28.07 21.16
C GLU A 3 -77.90 -28.60 21.98
N LEU A 4 -78.14 -29.56 22.87
CA LEU A 4 -77.11 -30.26 23.64
C LEU A 4 -76.02 -30.94 22.80
N GLU A 5 -76.37 -31.48 21.62
CA GLU A 5 -75.41 -32.17 20.74
C GLU A 5 -74.49 -31.16 20.04
N ASN A 6 -74.99 -29.97 19.70
CA ASN A 6 -74.19 -28.88 19.14
C ASN A 6 -73.23 -28.30 20.19
N ASP A 7 -73.69 -28.07 21.42
CA ASP A 7 -72.85 -27.56 22.50
C ASP A 7 -71.72 -28.54 22.86
N LEU A 8 -72.01 -29.85 22.83
CA LEU A 8 -71.00 -30.89 23.07
C LEU A 8 -69.94 -30.93 21.95
N LEU A 9 -70.36 -30.73 20.69
CA LEU A 9 -69.45 -30.66 19.55
C LEU A 9 -68.56 -29.41 19.60
N ASP A 10 -69.12 -28.26 19.96
CA ASP A 10 -68.36 -27.00 20.13
C ASP A 10 -67.35 -27.09 21.29
N LEU A 11 -67.77 -27.66 22.43
CA LEU A 11 -66.87 -27.85 23.57
C LEU A 11 -65.70 -28.79 23.23
N LYS A 12 -65.97 -29.88 22.50
CA LYS A 12 -64.93 -30.80 22.03
C LYS A 12 -63.96 -30.12 21.05
N GLY A 13 -64.47 -29.31 20.12
CA GLY A 13 -63.64 -28.53 19.19
C GLY A 13 -62.76 -27.50 19.91
N LYS A 14 -63.30 -26.81 20.92
CA LYS A 14 -62.53 -25.91 21.79
C LYS A 14 -61.42 -26.66 22.52
N GLN A 15 -61.72 -27.81 23.12
CA GLN A 15 -60.72 -28.62 23.82
C GLN A 15 -59.58 -29.07 22.90
N GLU A 16 -59.92 -29.50 21.67
CA GLU A 16 -58.92 -29.88 20.66
C GLU A 16 -58.05 -28.69 20.25
N ASN A 17 -58.63 -27.51 20.07
CA ASN A 17 -57.88 -26.28 19.77
C ASN A 17 -56.95 -25.87 20.92
N TYR A 18 -57.41 -25.97 22.18
CA TYR A 18 -56.56 -25.70 23.34
C TYR A 18 -55.38 -26.67 23.42
N PHE A 19 -55.61 -27.96 23.14
CA PHE A 19 -54.56 -28.95 23.13
C PHE A 19 -53.52 -28.66 22.04
N LYS A 20 -53.95 -28.39 20.80
CA LYS A 20 -53.06 -28.00 19.69
C LYS A 20 -52.25 -26.75 20.02
N ASN A 21 -52.89 -25.71 20.53
CA ASN A 21 -52.20 -24.48 20.92
C ASN A 21 -51.16 -24.71 22.02
N MET A 22 -51.45 -25.57 22.99
CA MET A 22 -50.49 -25.92 24.04
C MET A 22 -49.30 -26.72 23.51
N GLU A 23 -49.55 -27.63 22.56
CA GLU A 23 -48.52 -28.40 21.88
C GLU A 23 -47.61 -27.52 21.01
N GLU A 24 -48.20 -26.58 20.25
CA GLU A 24 -47.47 -25.57 19.48
C GLU A 24 -46.66 -24.63 20.38
N ALA A 25 -47.22 -24.18 21.51
CA ALA A 25 -46.48 -23.37 22.49
C ALA A 25 -45.28 -24.13 23.07
N ARG A 26 -45.42 -25.44 23.31
CA ARG A 26 -44.32 -26.26 23.81
C ARG A 26 -43.24 -26.48 22.76
N PHE A 27 -43.64 -26.73 21.51
CA PHE A 27 -42.73 -26.88 20.39
C PHE A 27 -41.95 -25.59 20.11
N THR A 28 -42.63 -24.43 20.12
CA THR A 28 -41.98 -23.13 19.93
C THR A 28 -41.01 -22.78 21.06
N ALA A 29 -41.34 -23.10 22.31
CA ALA A 29 -40.42 -22.93 23.44
C ALA A 29 -39.16 -23.80 23.31
N GLU A 30 -39.30 -25.06 22.89
CA GLU A 30 -38.15 -25.94 22.63
C GLU A 30 -37.27 -25.43 21.47
N GLN A 31 -37.89 -24.95 20.40
CA GLN A 31 -37.16 -24.34 19.29
C GLN A 31 -36.43 -23.06 19.72
N LEU A 32 -37.04 -22.23 20.58
CA LEU A 32 -36.42 -21.03 21.13
C LEU A 32 -35.22 -21.37 22.02
N ASP A 33 -35.31 -22.42 22.83
CA ASP A 33 -34.19 -22.90 23.65
C ASP A 33 -33.01 -23.35 22.77
N LYS A 34 -33.29 -24.13 21.72
CA LYS A 34 -32.27 -24.56 20.75
C LYS A 34 -31.62 -23.38 20.04
N THR A 35 -32.40 -22.40 19.57
CA THR A 35 -31.84 -21.23 18.87
C THR A 35 -31.04 -20.35 19.81
N ASN A 36 -31.46 -20.18 21.07
CA ASN A 36 -30.69 -19.47 22.08
C ASN A 36 -29.34 -20.15 22.36
N LYS A 37 -29.33 -21.48 22.45
CA LYS A 37 -28.08 -22.24 22.63
C LYS A 37 -27.13 -22.06 21.45
N VAL A 38 -27.62 -22.19 20.21
CA VAL A 38 -26.82 -21.96 19.00
C VAL A 38 -26.30 -20.52 18.96
N LEU A 39 -27.11 -19.55 19.37
CA LEU A 39 -26.71 -18.15 19.43
C LEU A 39 -25.59 -17.92 20.45
N GLU A 40 -25.65 -18.58 21.60
CA GLU A 40 -24.61 -18.51 22.63
C GLU A 40 -23.30 -19.12 22.14
N ASP A 41 -23.35 -20.32 21.57
CA ASP A 41 -22.19 -21.00 20.97
C ASP A 41 -21.55 -20.13 19.87
N LEU A 42 -22.37 -19.53 19.00
CA LEU A 42 -21.90 -18.64 17.93
C LEU A 42 -21.24 -17.37 18.48
N LYS A 43 -21.76 -16.79 19.57
CA LYS A 43 -21.16 -15.62 20.23
C LYS A 43 -19.77 -15.94 20.79
N VAL A 44 -19.63 -17.11 21.44
CA VAL A 44 -18.33 -17.55 21.98
C VAL A 44 -17.34 -17.78 20.84
N SER A 45 -17.73 -18.54 19.81
CA SER A 45 -16.89 -18.80 18.64
C SER A 45 -16.46 -17.51 17.94
N SER A 46 -17.37 -16.55 17.74
CA SER A 46 -17.05 -15.27 17.13
C SER A 46 -16.08 -14.44 17.98
N ALA A 47 -16.21 -14.48 19.31
CA ALA A 47 -15.29 -13.79 20.21
C ALA A 47 -13.88 -14.40 20.17
N GLU A 48 -13.79 -15.74 20.13
CA GLU A 48 -12.51 -16.47 20.01
C GLU A 48 -11.82 -16.19 18.67
N GLU A 49 -12.55 -16.21 17.56
CA GLU A 49 -12.00 -15.88 16.23
C GLU A 49 -11.49 -14.44 16.18
N ARG A 50 -12.25 -13.48 16.72
CA ARG A 50 -11.80 -12.08 16.81
C ARG A 50 -10.53 -11.94 17.62
N ARG A 51 -10.44 -12.63 18.76
CA ARG A 51 -9.23 -12.63 19.58
C ARG A 51 -8.04 -13.20 18.83
N LYS A 52 -8.22 -14.33 18.16
CA LYS A 52 -7.18 -14.97 17.33
C LYS A 52 -6.69 -14.03 16.22
N MET A 53 -7.60 -13.36 15.52
CA MET A 53 -7.22 -12.39 14.49
C MET A 53 -6.43 -11.21 15.07
N LEU A 54 -6.84 -10.67 16.22
CA LEU A 54 -6.11 -9.57 16.88
C LEU A 54 -4.71 -9.99 17.33
N GLU A 55 -4.57 -11.21 17.86
CA GLU A 55 -3.27 -11.75 18.28
C GLU A 55 -2.34 -11.98 17.08
N GLU A 56 -2.86 -12.51 15.97
CA GLU A 56 -2.10 -12.68 14.73
C GLU A 56 -1.65 -11.33 14.15
N MET A 57 -2.54 -10.33 14.16
CA MET A 57 -2.20 -8.97 13.72
C MET A 57 -1.13 -8.35 14.62
N ALA A 58 -1.25 -8.50 15.94
CA ALA A 58 -0.26 -8.00 16.89
C ALA A 58 1.11 -8.67 16.69
N ALA A 59 1.14 -9.98 16.47
CA ALA A 59 2.38 -10.71 16.18
C ALA A 59 3.05 -10.24 14.88
N LYS A 60 2.27 -9.93 13.84
CA LYS A 60 2.76 -9.41 12.56
C LYS A 60 3.22 -7.95 12.62
N SER A 61 2.74 -7.19 13.59
CA SER A 61 3.10 -5.78 13.82
C SER A 61 4.03 -5.60 15.02
N ALA A 62 4.60 -6.69 15.54
CA ALA A 62 5.59 -6.63 16.59
C ALA A 62 6.88 -5.99 16.04
N PRO A 63 7.49 -5.03 16.76
CA PRO A 63 8.77 -4.46 16.37
C PRO A 63 9.84 -5.54 16.23
N LEU A 64 10.65 -5.47 15.17
CA LEU A 64 11.85 -6.30 15.05
C LEU A 64 12.96 -5.81 16.00
N GLU A 65 13.91 -6.70 16.33
CA GLU A 65 15.04 -6.38 17.22
C GLU A 65 15.96 -5.26 16.68
N ASP A 66 15.95 -5.01 15.36
CA ASP A 66 16.72 -3.96 14.71
C ASP A 66 15.95 -2.63 14.53
N GLU A 67 14.70 -2.56 15.00
CA GLU A 67 13.97 -1.31 15.02
C GLU A 67 14.54 -0.34 16.06
N THR A 68 14.80 0.89 15.62
CA THR A 68 15.30 1.99 16.44
C THR A 68 14.19 2.98 16.71
N GLU A 69 14.41 3.93 17.63
CA GLU A 69 13.47 5.04 17.87
C GLU A 69 13.16 5.80 16.55
N ASP A 70 14.13 5.87 15.64
CA ASP A 70 13.99 6.49 14.33
C ASP A 70 13.09 5.71 13.35
N THR A 71 12.95 4.39 13.50
CA THR A 71 12.04 3.58 12.68
C THR A 71 10.67 3.44 13.32
N LEU A 72 10.57 3.52 14.64
CA LEU A 72 9.31 3.47 15.39
C LEU A 72 8.44 4.73 15.22
N LYS A 73 9.01 5.84 14.75
CA LYS A 73 8.27 7.10 14.56
C LYS A 73 7.23 7.06 13.43
N PHE A 74 7.26 6.03 12.58
CA PHE A 74 6.30 5.88 11.48
C PHE A 74 5.05 5.15 11.95
N GLY A 75 4.01 5.91 12.33
CA GLY A 75 2.74 5.35 12.81
C GLY A 75 1.88 4.70 11.72
N THR A 76 2.15 4.99 10.44
CA THR A 76 1.42 4.42 9.30
C THR A 76 2.36 4.02 8.16
N ARG A 77 1.89 3.10 7.31
CA ARG A 77 2.58 2.76 6.05
C ARG A 77 2.79 3.99 5.15
N ALA A 78 1.85 4.95 5.16
CA ALA A 78 1.96 6.18 4.37
C ALA A 78 3.12 7.05 4.85
N ASP A 79 3.30 7.18 6.16
CA ASP A 79 4.42 7.94 6.76
C ASP A 79 5.76 7.31 6.38
N LEU A 80 5.86 5.98 6.49
CA LEU A 80 7.06 5.24 6.08
C LEU A 80 7.38 5.44 4.60
N VAL A 81 6.40 5.27 3.71
CA VAL A 81 6.60 5.44 2.26
C VAL A 81 7.00 6.88 1.91
N LYS A 82 6.39 7.87 2.57
CA LYS A 82 6.74 9.28 2.39
C LYS A 82 8.20 9.54 2.78
N GLU A 83 8.64 8.99 3.90
CA GLU A 83 10.02 9.15 4.35
C GLU A 83 11.02 8.44 3.43
N ILE A 84 10.71 7.21 2.97
CA ILE A 84 11.54 6.49 1.99
C ILE A 84 11.73 7.32 0.73
N ARG A 85 10.66 7.93 0.20
CA ARG A 85 10.74 8.81 -0.98
C ARG A 85 11.60 10.04 -0.70
N ARG A 86 11.42 10.66 0.47
CA ARG A 86 12.21 11.84 0.89
C ARG A 86 13.70 11.52 0.98
N LEU A 87 14.06 10.43 1.66
CA LEU A 87 15.44 9.96 1.81
C LEU A 87 16.04 9.55 0.47
N GLY A 88 15.28 8.82 -0.36
CA GLY A 88 15.71 8.43 -1.71
C GLY A 88 16.00 9.65 -2.59
N GLY A 89 15.11 10.65 -2.56
CA GLY A 89 15.32 11.92 -3.29
C GLY A 89 16.55 12.68 -2.80
N GLN A 90 16.76 12.78 -1.48
CA GLN A 90 17.96 13.42 -0.93
C GLN A 90 19.25 12.68 -1.30
N MET A 91 19.24 11.35 -1.23
CA MET A 91 20.37 10.53 -1.65
C MET A 91 20.71 10.78 -3.11
N LEU A 92 19.72 10.73 -4.01
CA LEU A 92 19.92 10.98 -5.43
C LEU A 92 20.46 12.40 -5.69
N ALA A 93 19.87 13.41 -5.05
CA ALA A 93 20.32 14.80 -5.17
C ALA A 93 21.78 14.97 -4.70
N SER A 94 22.14 14.36 -3.58
CA SER A 94 23.52 14.40 -3.05
C SER A 94 24.52 13.71 -3.98
N MET A 95 24.13 12.59 -4.60
CA MET A 95 24.96 11.85 -5.55
C MET A 95 25.17 12.64 -6.84
N VAL A 96 24.11 13.23 -7.39
CA VAL A 96 24.18 14.10 -8.58
C VAL A 96 25.06 15.32 -8.32
N PHE A 97 24.91 15.95 -7.14
CA PHE A 97 25.75 17.07 -6.74
C PHE A 97 27.23 16.66 -6.64
N GLY A 98 27.52 15.57 -5.92
CA GLY A 98 28.87 15.03 -5.78
C GLY A 98 29.50 14.70 -7.14
N TRP A 99 28.74 14.06 -8.03
CA TRP A 99 29.18 13.77 -9.40
C TRP A 99 29.50 15.03 -10.20
N LYS A 100 28.60 16.02 -10.23
CA LYS A 100 28.82 17.30 -10.92
C LYS A 100 30.07 18.00 -10.40
N ASN A 101 30.29 17.99 -9.08
CA ASN A 101 31.47 18.57 -8.46
C ASN A 101 32.76 17.84 -8.88
N VAL A 102 32.76 16.50 -8.89
CA VAL A 102 33.90 15.70 -9.36
C VAL A 102 34.20 15.98 -10.83
N VAL A 103 33.18 16.04 -11.69
CA VAL A 103 33.35 16.38 -13.11
C VAL A 103 33.93 17.79 -13.27
N ALA A 104 33.48 18.77 -12.49
CA ALA A 104 34.03 20.12 -12.51
C ALA A 104 35.50 20.14 -12.09
N GLN A 105 35.87 19.43 -11.02
CA GLN A 105 37.27 19.30 -10.59
C GLN A 105 38.14 18.64 -11.66
N LEU A 106 37.65 17.59 -12.31
CA LEU A 106 38.36 16.92 -13.40
C LEU A 106 38.55 17.82 -14.62
N LYS A 107 37.57 18.68 -14.95
CA LYS A 107 37.72 19.68 -16.01
C LYS A 107 38.77 20.74 -15.69
N ILE A 108 38.92 21.13 -14.43
CA ILE A 108 39.98 22.05 -13.98
C ILE A 108 41.35 21.39 -14.15
N VAL A 109 41.51 20.15 -13.70
CA VAL A 109 42.79 19.41 -13.78
C VAL A 109 43.14 19.04 -15.23
N ASN A 110 42.15 18.82 -16.08
CA ASN A 110 42.32 18.44 -17.48
C ASN A 110 41.82 19.54 -18.45
N SER A 111 42.23 20.79 -18.19
CA SER A 111 41.75 21.97 -18.92
C SER A 111 42.16 21.99 -20.40
N GLU A 112 43.32 21.41 -20.74
CA GLU A 112 43.84 21.43 -22.12
C GLU A 112 43.20 20.40 -23.05
N ARG A 113 42.88 19.20 -22.53
CA ARG A 113 42.37 18.09 -23.35
C ARG A 113 40.87 17.83 -23.15
N GLY A 114 40.28 18.36 -22.08
CA GLY A 114 38.89 18.13 -21.73
C GLY A 114 38.60 16.68 -21.30
N LEU A 115 37.35 16.41 -20.96
CA LEU A 115 36.88 15.07 -20.58
C LEU A 115 36.11 14.44 -21.73
N ILE A 116 36.38 13.16 -22.01
CA ILE A 116 35.57 12.37 -22.92
C ILE A 116 34.30 11.97 -22.17
N THR A 117 33.19 12.63 -22.50
CA THR A 117 31.88 12.32 -21.90
C THR A 117 30.93 11.63 -22.87
N GLU A 118 31.29 11.56 -24.14
CA GLU A 118 30.50 10.88 -25.16
C GLU A 118 30.38 9.39 -24.82
N GLY A 119 29.16 8.87 -24.85
CA GLY A 119 28.88 7.47 -24.54
C GLY A 119 28.97 7.10 -23.05
N ILE A 120 29.15 8.06 -22.12
CA ILE A 120 29.01 7.77 -20.68
C ILE A 120 27.60 7.25 -20.41
N HIS A 121 27.53 6.13 -19.70
CA HIS A 121 26.28 5.50 -19.32
C HIS A 121 26.44 4.79 -17.97
N LYS A 122 25.39 4.72 -17.15
CA LYS A 122 25.43 4.09 -15.82
C LYS A 122 25.81 2.60 -15.86
N LEU A 123 25.58 1.94 -17.00
CA LEU A 123 25.92 0.54 -17.24
C LEU A 123 27.26 0.33 -17.97
N LYS A 124 27.97 1.41 -18.31
CA LYS A 124 29.26 1.37 -19.02
C LYS A 124 30.41 1.70 -18.07
N LYS A 125 31.62 1.25 -18.40
CA LYS A 125 32.86 1.58 -17.67
C LYS A 125 34.01 1.82 -18.63
N VAL A 126 35.10 2.40 -18.13
CA VAL A 126 36.33 2.59 -18.93
C VAL A 126 37.24 1.37 -18.81
N GLU A 127 37.58 0.73 -19.93
CA GLU A 127 38.63 -0.28 -20.05
C GLU A 127 39.63 0.12 -21.14
N LYS A 128 40.92 0.12 -20.81
CA LYS A 128 42.00 0.49 -21.77
C LYS A 128 41.76 1.82 -22.50
N GLY A 129 41.13 2.77 -21.83
CA GLY A 129 40.80 4.10 -22.40
C GLY A 129 39.55 4.13 -23.28
N GLN A 130 38.79 3.03 -23.38
CA GLN A 130 37.52 2.97 -24.12
C GLN A 130 36.35 2.75 -23.17
N ILE A 131 35.21 3.37 -23.46
CA ILE A 131 33.98 3.15 -22.71
C ILE A 131 33.30 1.89 -23.27
N VAL A 132 33.13 0.87 -22.42
CA VAL A 132 32.60 -0.44 -22.80
C VAL A 132 31.48 -0.87 -21.86
N ILE A 133 30.53 -1.67 -22.35
CA ILE A 133 29.51 -2.33 -21.51
C ILE A 133 30.12 -3.62 -20.94
N PRO A 134 30.26 -3.74 -19.61
CA PRO A 134 30.68 -5.00 -18.98
C PRO A 134 29.70 -6.13 -19.33
N GLU A 135 30.22 -7.35 -19.49
CA GLU A 135 29.43 -8.58 -19.76
C GLU A 135 28.15 -8.66 -18.93
N LYS A 136 28.30 -8.49 -17.61
CA LYS A 136 27.21 -8.60 -16.63
C LYS A 136 26.07 -7.61 -16.82
N TYR A 137 26.27 -6.53 -17.58
CA TYR A 137 25.27 -5.50 -17.83
C TYR A 137 24.77 -5.50 -19.27
N ARG A 138 25.23 -6.43 -20.14
CA ARG A 138 24.81 -6.42 -21.55
C ARG A 138 23.32 -6.66 -21.74
N GLN A 139 22.72 -7.55 -20.95
CA GLN A 139 21.28 -7.81 -21.02
C GLN A 139 20.49 -6.59 -20.55
N MET A 140 20.85 -6.05 -19.38
CA MET A 140 20.20 -4.87 -18.83
C MET A 140 20.33 -3.64 -19.74
N ALA A 141 21.49 -3.44 -20.39
CA ALA A 141 21.66 -2.34 -21.34
C ALA A 141 20.78 -2.51 -22.58
N LEU A 142 20.60 -3.74 -23.07
CA LEU A 142 19.71 -4.04 -24.19
C LEU A 142 18.23 -3.90 -23.82
N GLU A 143 17.87 -4.19 -22.57
CA GLU A 143 16.51 -3.97 -22.05
C GLU A 143 16.22 -2.47 -21.90
N GLU A 144 17.17 -1.69 -21.37
CA GLU A 144 17.05 -0.24 -21.24
C GLU A 144 16.92 0.45 -22.59
N GLU A 145 17.73 0.07 -23.59
CA GLU A 145 17.63 0.62 -24.95
C GLU A 145 16.27 0.32 -25.61
N LYS A 146 15.61 -0.81 -25.29
CA LYS A 146 14.27 -1.11 -25.82
C LYS A 146 13.17 -0.37 -25.09
N GLN A 147 13.35 -0.12 -23.81
CA GLN A 147 12.36 0.60 -23.01
C GLN A 147 12.30 2.07 -23.43
N ASP A 148 13.44 2.68 -23.71
CA ASP A 148 13.50 4.04 -24.27
C ASP A 148 12.82 4.13 -25.66
N ASP A 149 12.88 3.06 -26.47
CA ASP A 149 12.20 2.99 -27.78
C ASP A 149 10.67 2.79 -27.66
N ASP A 150 10.19 2.12 -26.61
CA ASP A 150 8.76 1.84 -26.38
C ASP A 150 8.02 3.02 -25.69
N ASP A 151 8.74 3.89 -24.96
CA ASP A 151 8.17 5.09 -24.30
C ASP A 151 7.94 6.27 -25.28
N GLU A 152 8.43 6.23 -26.52
CA GLU A 152 8.16 7.26 -27.55
C GLU A 152 6.73 7.19 -28.15
N GLU A 153 5.90 6.20 -27.78
CA GLU A 153 4.54 6.01 -28.29
C GLU A 153 3.41 6.30 -27.26
N GLU A 154 3.72 6.75 -26.04
CA GLU A 154 2.72 7.05 -24.98
C GLU A 154 2.72 8.51 -24.45
N ASP A 155 3.22 9.49 -25.21
CA ASP A 155 3.10 10.92 -24.87
C ASP A 155 1.85 11.59 -25.49
N GLU A 156 0.66 11.10 -25.13
CA GLU A 156 -0.58 11.91 -25.16
C GLU A 156 -1.31 11.71 -23.82
N ASP A 157 -0.90 12.46 -22.80
CA ASP A 157 -1.76 13.17 -21.82
C ASP A 157 -1.00 13.40 -20.51
N GLY A 158 -0.24 14.50 -20.46
CA GLY A 158 0.46 14.96 -19.27
C GLY A 158 0.27 16.46 -19.12
N GLU A 159 -0.76 16.87 -18.38
CA GLU A 159 -1.07 18.25 -18.04
C GLU A 159 0.19 19.03 -17.59
N GLU A 160 0.51 20.08 -18.34
CA GLU A 160 1.55 21.05 -17.99
C GLU A 160 1.12 21.83 -16.73
N GLU A 161 1.62 21.43 -15.55
CA GLU A 161 1.67 22.38 -14.43
C GLU A 161 2.77 23.41 -14.71
N GLU A 162 2.35 24.61 -15.11
CA GLU A 162 3.15 25.84 -15.12
C GLU A 162 3.89 26.00 -13.78
N VAL A 163 5.18 25.72 -13.79
CA VAL A 163 6.09 26.28 -12.78
C VAL A 163 6.40 27.70 -13.22
N GLU A 164 5.76 28.69 -12.59
CA GLU A 164 6.14 30.09 -12.77
C GLU A 164 7.64 30.28 -12.47
N GLU A 165 8.38 30.65 -13.51
CA GLU A 165 9.72 31.21 -13.40
C GLU A 165 9.65 32.56 -12.68
N ASP A 166 10.03 32.59 -11.41
CA ASP A 166 10.41 33.85 -10.74
C ASP A 166 11.70 34.37 -11.38
N LYS A 167 11.52 35.25 -12.38
CA LYS A 167 12.55 36.06 -13.00
C LYS A 167 13.15 37.03 -11.97
N GLY A 168 14.31 36.70 -11.42
CA GLY A 168 15.40 37.68 -11.38
C GLY A 168 16.11 37.70 -12.75
N PRO A 169 16.79 38.77 -13.18
CA PRO A 169 17.26 39.93 -12.43
C PRO A 169 16.99 41.28 -13.15
N ASP A 170 17.24 42.41 -12.47
CA ASP A 170 18.07 43.49 -13.04
C ASP A 170 18.18 44.70 -12.11
N GLY A 171 19.39 45.22 -11.97
CA GLY A 171 19.62 46.52 -11.38
C GLY A 171 21.00 46.74 -10.80
N ASP A 172 22.04 46.67 -11.63
CA ASP A 172 23.22 47.52 -11.43
C ASP A 172 22.74 48.97 -11.27
N LYS A 173 23.08 49.59 -10.13
CA LYS A 173 23.20 51.04 -10.01
C LYS A 173 24.49 51.37 -9.28
N GLU A 174 25.37 52.02 -10.03
CA GLU A 174 26.46 52.85 -9.53
C GLU A 174 26.03 53.74 -8.35
N GLY A 175 26.95 53.96 -7.40
CA GLY A 175 26.91 55.11 -6.50
C GLY A 175 27.42 54.87 -5.08
N HIS A 176 28.75 54.90 -4.89
CA HIS A 176 29.47 55.94 -4.14
C HIS A 176 30.95 55.58 -3.89
#